data_AF-A0A6A1QES4-F1
#
_entry.id   AF-A0A6A1QES4-F1
#
_cell.length_a   1.000
_cell.length_b   1.000
_cell.length_c   1.000
_cell.angle_alpha   90.00
_cell.angle_beta   90.00
_cell.angle_gamma   90.00
#
_symmetry.space_group_name_H-M   'P 1'
#
loop_
_entity.id
_entity.type
_entity.pdbx_description
1 polymer ?
#
loop_
_entity_poly.entity_id
_entity_poly.type
_entity_poly.pdbx_seq_one_letter_code
_entity_poly.pdbx_strand_id
1 'polypeptide(L)'
;MTLHAPPAPVPVPVPVVVSAGRHTPSALGAVMADGPVAEVLLQRLEAADGGLDSGELAAELGVEHQTVVGAVKSLQALGEIIEAELRSTKRWELTAEGEEIAREGSHEARRLPSGKVGFSKAMSNKWIRVDKSAADGPRVFRVVDSVEDEVQRRLQLVQGGQAEKLGEKERSELRKRKLLTEVTLKTYWVSKGSAFSTSISKQETELSPEMISSGSWRDRPFKPYNFSAHGVLPDSGHLHPLLKVRTQFRQIFLEMGFTEMPTDNYIESSFWNFDALFQPQQHPARDQHDTFFLRDPAQAQQLPMDYVHRVKRTHSQGGYGSQGYKYNWKLDEARKNLLRTHTTSASARALYRLAQKKPFTAAKYFSIDPNCQAQYHPHKPPHPSPAFTGLKKWVEVGNSGIFRPEMLLPMGLPENVSVIAWGLSLERPTMIKYGINNIRELVGHKVNLQMVYDSPLCRLDAERGPPSLLGEGNRTPYPCGRGIGEGEAKAGVGAPGASIPTNWEPALLI
;
A
#
# COMPACT_ATOMS: atom_id res chain seq x y z
N MET A 1 28.62 60.97 -2.46
CA MET A 1 27.60 59.92 -2.67
C MET A 1 27.30 59.30 -1.32
N THR A 2 26.12 59.58 -0.81
CA THR A 2 25.61 59.16 0.50
C THR A 2 25.44 57.64 0.55
N LEU A 3 26.14 56.99 1.49
CA LEU A 3 25.99 55.57 1.79
C LEU A 3 24.68 55.36 2.58
N HIS A 4 23.68 54.75 1.95
CA HIS A 4 22.49 54.28 2.64
C HIS A 4 22.80 52.96 3.36
N ALA A 5 22.55 52.93 4.67
CA ALA A 5 22.53 51.70 5.46
C ALA A 5 21.38 50.79 5.01
N PRO A 6 21.53 49.45 5.06
CA PRO A 6 20.46 48.52 4.73
C PRO A 6 19.35 48.56 5.79
N PRO A 7 18.08 48.33 5.41
CA PRO A 7 16.97 48.32 6.36
C PRO A 7 17.06 47.12 7.31
N ALA A 8 16.66 47.33 8.56
CA ALA A 8 16.56 46.30 9.58
C ALA A 8 15.58 45.18 9.16
N PRO A 9 15.82 43.91 9.55
CA PRO A 9 14.96 42.80 9.19
C PRO A 9 13.59 42.94 9.85
N VAL A 10 12.54 42.79 9.03
CA VAL A 10 11.14 42.71 9.47
C VAL A 10 10.98 41.41 10.28
N PRO A 11 10.35 41.43 11.47
CA PRO A 11 10.13 40.22 12.25
C PRO A 11 9.20 39.29 11.47
N VAL A 12 9.72 38.12 11.11
CA VAL A 12 8.94 37.03 10.51
C VAL A 12 7.97 36.52 11.58
N PRO A 13 6.66 36.41 11.32
CA PRO A 13 5.74 35.83 12.27
C PRO A 13 6.17 34.38 12.53
N VAL A 14 6.48 34.08 13.79
CA VAL A 14 6.70 32.72 14.27
C VAL A 14 5.46 31.91 13.88
N PRO A 15 5.60 30.78 13.14
CA PRO A 15 4.46 29.94 12.88
C PRO A 15 3.92 29.48 14.22
N VAL A 16 2.68 29.89 14.52
CA VAL A 16 1.89 29.30 15.60
C VAL A 16 1.93 27.80 15.33
N VAL A 17 2.52 27.06 16.27
CA VAL A 17 2.40 25.61 16.33
C VAL A 17 0.93 25.34 16.54
N VAL A 18 0.18 25.24 15.45
CA VAL A 18 -1.13 24.62 15.45
C VAL A 18 -0.81 23.15 15.66
N SER A 19 -0.86 22.71 16.91
CA SER A 19 -0.98 21.30 17.24
C SER A 19 -2.21 20.81 16.47
N ALA A 20 -1.99 20.16 15.33
CA ALA A 20 -3.00 19.37 14.68
C ALA A 20 -3.33 18.25 15.69
N GLY A 21 -4.31 18.53 16.54
CA GLY A 21 -4.93 17.56 17.41
C GLY A 21 -5.40 16.44 16.51
N ARG A 22 -4.61 15.35 16.46
CA ARG A 22 -5.15 14.07 16.09
C ARG A 22 -6.24 13.82 17.11
N HIS A 23 -7.49 14.02 16.70
CA HIS A 23 -8.61 13.32 17.29
C HIS A 23 -8.34 11.82 17.08
N THR A 24 -7.49 11.25 17.92
CA THR A 24 -7.71 9.90 18.40
C THR A 24 -9.11 9.93 19.00
N PRO A 25 -10.04 9.04 18.60
CA PRO A 25 -11.20 8.82 19.42
C PRO A 25 -10.65 8.40 20.78
N SER A 26 -10.81 9.28 21.75
CA SER A 26 -10.49 9.00 23.12
C SER A 26 -11.15 7.67 23.47
N ALA A 27 -10.33 6.65 23.73
CA ALA A 27 -10.78 5.37 24.29
C ALA A 27 -11.32 5.54 25.72
N LEU A 28 -11.40 6.79 26.23
CA LEU A 28 -12.09 7.18 27.45
C LEU A 28 -13.53 7.70 27.20
N GLY A 29 -14.05 7.65 25.97
CA GLY A 29 -15.41 8.09 25.64
C GLY A 29 -16.50 7.02 25.70
N ALA A 30 -16.17 5.74 25.93
CA ALA A 30 -17.12 4.63 25.79
C ALA A 30 -17.59 3.98 27.10
N VAL A 31 -17.25 4.54 28.26
CA VAL A 31 -17.58 3.90 29.57
C VAL A 31 -18.48 4.75 30.46
N MET A 32 -18.88 5.96 30.04
CA MET A 32 -19.57 6.92 30.92
C MET A 32 -21.06 7.13 30.61
N ALA A 33 -21.66 6.36 29.68
CA ALA A 33 -23.09 6.49 29.34
C ALA A 33 -24.00 5.49 30.07
N ASP A 34 -23.47 4.36 30.55
CA ASP A 34 -24.28 3.24 31.05
C ASP A 34 -24.49 3.24 32.58
N GLY A 35 -23.66 3.97 33.33
CA GLY A 35 -23.63 3.92 34.81
C GLY A 35 -24.99 4.11 35.50
N PRO A 36 -25.72 5.22 35.26
CA PRO A 36 -26.98 5.47 35.95
C PRO A 36 -28.08 4.49 35.54
N VAL A 37 -28.10 4.04 34.28
CA VAL A 37 -29.12 3.10 33.78
C VAL A 37 -28.84 1.69 34.30
N ALA A 38 -27.58 1.27 34.42
CA ALA A 38 -27.19 -0.01 34.98
C ALA A 38 -27.53 -0.12 36.49
N GLU A 39 -27.28 0.93 37.27
CA GLU A 39 -27.65 0.98 38.69
C GLU A 39 -29.18 0.95 38.88
N VAL A 40 -29.93 1.75 38.11
CA VAL A 40 -31.40 1.74 38.13
C VAL A 40 -31.95 0.37 37.70
N LEU A 41 -31.34 -0.28 36.71
CA LEU A 41 -31.72 -1.61 36.28
C LEU A 41 -31.51 -2.63 37.40
N LEU A 42 -30.37 -2.60 38.11
CA LEU A 42 -30.13 -3.48 39.27
C LEU A 42 -31.13 -3.23 40.41
N GLN A 43 -31.45 -1.97 40.72
CA GLN A 43 -32.45 -1.63 41.74
C GLN A 43 -33.85 -2.11 41.37
N ARG A 44 -34.26 -1.95 40.10
CA ARG A 44 -35.56 -2.44 39.61
C ARG A 44 -35.61 -3.96 39.56
N LEU A 45 -34.50 -4.61 39.21
CA LEU A 45 -34.38 -6.07 39.26
C LEU A 45 -34.46 -6.58 40.70
N GLU A 46 -33.89 -5.86 41.68
CA GLU A 46 -34.00 -6.19 43.10
C GLU A 46 -35.47 -6.17 43.55
N ALA A 47 -36.21 -5.12 43.19
CA ALA A 47 -37.62 -4.93 43.53
C ALA A 47 -38.62 -5.81 42.74
N ALA A 48 -38.19 -6.44 41.64
CA ALA A 48 -39.05 -7.29 40.81
C ALA A 48 -39.04 -8.76 41.27
N ASP A 49 -40.23 -9.35 41.38
CA ASP A 49 -40.42 -10.78 41.65
C ASP A 49 -40.34 -11.58 40.33
N GLY A 50 -39.12 -11.80 39.84
CA GLY A 50 -38.84 -12.72 38.72
C GLY A 50 -37.82 -12.16 37.74
N GLY A 51 -38.27 -11.33 36.80
CA GLY A 51 -37.44 -10.76 35.75
C GLY A 51 -38.06 -9.51 35.14
N LEU A 52 -37.30 -8.86 34.27
CA LEU A 52 -37.61 -7.54 33.72
C LEU A 52 -37.41 -7.55 32.19
N ASP A 53 -38.38 -7.04 31.44
CA ASP A 53 -38.21 -6.82 30.00
C ASP A 53 -37.53 -5.47 29.74
N SER A 54 -36.41 -5.50 29.00
CA SER A 54 -35.65 -4.30 28.64
C SER A 54 -36.39 -3.31 27.74
N GLY A 55 -37.41 -3.75 27.00
CA GLY A 55 -38.31 -2.90 26.22
C GLY A 55 -39.30 -2.16 27.12
N GLU A 56 -39.91 -2.86 28.08
CA GLU A 56 -40.82 -2.27 29.06
C GLU A 56 -40.09 -1.28 29.98
N LEU A 57 -38.88 -1.65 30.45
CA LEU A 57 -38.06 -0.77 31.26
C LEU A 57 -37.66 0.51 30.50
N ALA A 58 -37.30 0.39 29.21
CA ALA A 58 -36.96 1.55 28.39
C ALA A 58 -38.15 2.51 28.25
N ALA A 59 -39.36 1.96 28.06
CA ALA A 59 -40.58 2.74 27.97
C ALA A 59 -40.94 3.42 29.31
N GLU A 60 -40.76 2.75 30.44
CA GLU A 60 -41.04 3.29 31.77
C GLU A 60 -40.07 4.42 32.14
N LEU A 61 -38.78 4.25 31.81
CA LEU A 61 -37.73 5.23 32.09
C LEU A 61 -37.71 6.40 31.08
N GLY A 62 -38.48 6.30 29.98
CA GLY A 62 -38.47 7.30 28.91
C GLY A 62 -37.13 7.39 28.16
N VAL A 63 -36.35 6.31 28.13
CA VAL A 63 -35.03 6.24 27.49
C VAL A 63 -35.06 5.37 26.23
N GLU A 64 -34.13 5.60 25.32
CA GLU A 64 -34.00 4.75 24.13
C GLU A 64 -33.61 3.32 24.52
N HIS A 65 -34.28 2.32 23.94
CA HIS A 65 -34.04 0.90 24.21
C HIS A 65 -32.57 0.48 24.05
N GLN A 66 -31.82 1.09 23.11
CA GLN A 66 -30.39 0.81 22.94
C GLN A 66 -29.55 1.12 24.19
N THR A 67 -29.94 2.12 24.97
CA THR A 67 -29.26 2.49 26.23
C THR A 67 -29.42 1.40 27.28
N VAL A 68 -30.63 0.85 27.41
CA VAL A 68 -30.92 -0.26 28.33
C VAL A 68 -30.20 -1.53 27.87
N VAL A 69 -30.17 -1.82 26.57
CA VAL A 69 -29.42 -2.95 26.01
C VAL A 69 -27.91 -2.82 26.25
N GLY A 70 -27.36 -1.61 26.14
CA GLY A 70 -25.97 -1.31 26.50
C GLY A 70 -25.68 -1.66 27.96
N ALA A 71 -26.52 -1.16 28.88
CA ALA A 71 -26.40 -1.45 30.31
C ALA A 71 -26.50 -2.96 30.64
N VAL A 72 -27.44 -3.69 30.01
CA VAL A 72 -27.56 -5.15 30.19
C VAL A 72 -26.27 -5.87 29.76
N LYS A 73 -25.70 -5.52 28.61
CA LYS A 73 -24.44 -6.14 28.15
C LYS A 73 -23.26 -5.79 29.06
N SER A 74 -23.20 -4.56 29.54
CA SER A 74 -22.18 -4.10 30.49
C SER A 74 -22.27 -4.89 31.81
N LEU A 75 -23.48 -5.14 32.32
CA LEU A 75 -23.70 -5.96 33.53
C LEU A 75 -23.39 -7.45 33.31
N GLN A 76 -23.71 -8.02 32.14
CA GLN A 76 -23.29 -9.39 31.79
C GLN A 76 -21.76 -9.51 31.67
N ALA A 77 -21.05 -8.47 31.22
CA ALA A 77 -19.60 -8.47 31.11
C ALA A 77 -18.88 -8.37 32.48
N LEU A 78 -19.57 -7.86 33.50
CA LEU A 78 -19.06 -7.77 34.87
C LEU A 78 -19.14 -9.10 35.64
N GLY A 79 -19.65 -10.17 35.01
CA GLY A 79 -19.73 -11.53 35.56
C GLY A 79 -21.17 -12.05 35.61
N GLU A 80 -21.44 -13.01 36.49
CA GLU A 80 -22.78 -13.58 36.70
C GLU A 80 -23.67 -12.70 37.61
N ILE A 81 -23.61 -11.39 37.44
CA ILE A 81 -24.45 -10.44 38.20
C ILE A 81 -25.91 -10.54 37.75
N ILE A 82 -26.11 -10.65 36.44
CA ILE A 82 -27.43 -10.83 35.81
C ILE A 82 -27.39 -11.96 34.78
N GLU A 83 -28.53 -12.62 34.59
CA GLU A 83 -28.78 -13.47 33.44
C GLU A 83 -29.68 -12.69 32.46
N ALA A 84 -29.40 -12.75 31.17
CA ALA A 84 -30.23 -12.09 30.17
C ALA A 84 -30.52 -13.02 28.99
N GLU A 85 -31.80 -13.31 28.79
CA GLU A 85 -32.33 -14.11 27.69
C GLU A 85 -32.77 -13.19 26.55
N LEU A 86 -32.25 -13.43 25.34
CA LEU A 86 -32.67 -12.68 24.15
C LEU A 86 -34.00 -13.21 23.60
N ARG A 87 -35.05 -12.40 23.68
CA ARG A 87 -36.35 -12.66 23.06
C ARG A 87 -36.50 -11.84 21.79
N SER A 88 -37.17 -12.41 20.78
CA SER A 88 -37.40 -11.72 19.52
C SER A 88 -38.86 -11.82 19.10
N THR A 89 -39.45 -10.68 18.81
CA THR A 89 -40.81 -10.57 18.30
C THR A 89 -40.74 -10.03 16.88
N LYS A 90 -41.41 -10.72 15.96
CA LYS A 90 -41.49 -10.35 14.55
C LYS A 90 -42.79 -9.59 14.33
N ARG A 91 -42.69 -8.41 13.72
CA ARG A 91 -43.87 -7.69 13.22
C ARG A 91 -43.64 -7.28 11.77
N TRP A 92 -44.72 -7.23 11.02
CA TRP A 92 -44.70 -6.81 9.62
C TRP A 92 -45.04 -5.33 9.54
N GLU A 93 -44.16 -4.56 8.91
CA GLU A 93 -44.35 -3.14 8.68
C GLU A 93 -44.36 -2.85 7.19
N LEU A 94 -45.20 -1.89 6.80
CA LEU A 94 -45.19 -1.33 5.46
C LEU A 94 -43.95 -0.45 5.27
N THR A 95 -43.37 -0.50 4.09
CA THR A 95 -42.34 0.47 3.69
C THR A 95 -42.99 1.79 3.29
N ALA A 96 -42.21 2.88 3.18
CA ALA A 96 -42.74 4.16 2.71
C ALA A 96 -43.46 4.05 1.34
N GLU A 97 -42.89 3.27 0.40
CA GLU A 97 -43.52 2.97 -0.90
C GLU A 97 -44.78 2.10 -0.73
N GLY A 98 -44.76 1.14 0.19
CA GLY A 98 -45.92 0.32 0.54
C GLY A 98 -47.08 1.11 1.16
N GLU A 99 -46.80 2.12 1.99
CA GLU A 99 -47.80 3.03 2.56
C GLU A 99 -48.41 3.95 1.50
N GLU A 100 -47.61 4.43 0.54
CA GLU A 100 -48.10 5.19 -0.61
C GLU A 100 -49.04 4.33 -1.47
N ILE A 101 -48.65 3.09 -1.78
CA ILE A 101 -49.48 2.17 -2.57
C ILE A 101 -50.76 1.77 -1.82
N ALA A 102 -50.70 1.56 -0.51
CA ALA A 102 -51.91 1.27 0.29
C ALA A 102 -52.94 2.41 0.18
N ARG A 103 -52.47 3.66 0.11
CA ARG A 103 -53.30 4.87 0.04
C ARG A 103 -53.79 5.21 -1.36
N GLU A 104 -52.91 5.16 -2.35
CA GLU A 104 -53.14 5.71 -3.70
C GLU A 104 -53.32 4.64 -4.79
N GLY A 105 -53.20 3.36 -4.43
CA GLY A 105 -53.26 2.25 -5.38
C GLY A 105 -51.89 1.90 -5.96
N SER A 106 -51.77 0.66 -6.46
CA SER A 106 -50.54 0.11 -7.01
C SER A 106 -50.17 0.76 -8.33
N HIS A 107 -48.86 0.81 -8.60
CA HIS A 107 -48.33 1.43 -9.81
C HIS A 107 -48.86 0.80 -11.11
N GLU A 108 -49.31 -0.46 -11.08
CA GLU A 108 -49.94 -1.14 -12.22
C GLU A 108 -51.45 -0.88 -12.41
N ALA A 109 -52.17 -0.47 -11.36
CA ALA A 109 -53.62 -0.22 -11.41
C ALA A 109 -53.99 1.27 -11.58
N ARG A 110 -53.05 2.20 -11.37
CA ARG A 110 -53.25 3.64 -11.59
C ARG A 110 -53.58 3.97 -13.06
N ARG A 111 -54.37 5.04 -13.26
CA ARG A 111 -54.96 5.49 -14.55
C ARG A 111 -53.93 5.70 -15.69
N LEU A 112 -52.68 6.00 -15.32
CA LEU A 112 -51.48 5.86 -16.13
C LEU A 112 -50.50 5.02 -15.29
N PRO A 113 -50.06 3.83 -15.73
CA PRO A 113 -49.09 3.03 -14.99
C PRO A 113 -47.84 3.87 -14.77
N SER A 114 -47.60 4.27 -13.53
CA SER A 114 -46.58 5.28 -13.24
C SER A 114 -45.20 4.64 -13.27
N GLY A 115 -44.34 5.14 -14.14
CA GLY A 115 -42.95 4.68 -14.32
C GLY A 115 -42.80 3.36 -15.08
N LYS A 116 -41.53 3.01 -15.35
CA LYS A 116 -41.11 1.78 -16.04
C LYS A 116 -41.60 0.51 -15.32
N VAL A 117 -41.76 0.59 -13.99
CA VAL A 117 -42.13 -0.53 -13.11
C VAL A 117 -43.62 -0.90 -13.25
N GLY A 118 -44.52 0.08 -13.17
CA GLY A 118 -45.96 -0.13 -13.35
C GLY A 118 -46.30 -0.64 -14.76
N PHE A 119 -45.61 -0.12 -15.77
CA PHE A 119 -45.75 -0.55 -17.16
C PHE A 119 -45.36 -2.01 -17.39
N SER A 120 -44.20 -2.45 -16.90
CA SER A 120 -43.76 -3.84 -17.05
C SER A 120 -44.68 -4.85 -16.37
N LYS A 121 -45.25 -4.50 -15.21
CA LYS A 121 -46.15 -5.39 -14.46
C LYS A 121 -47.58 -5.42 -15.05
N ALA A 122 -48.09 -4.28 -15.53
CA ALA A 122 -49.34 -4.23 -16.28
C ALA A 122 -49.26 -5.04 -17.59
N MET A 123 -48.09 -5.09 -18.24
CA MET A 123 -47.83 -5.98 -19.39
C MET A 123 -47.82 -7.46 -18.98
N SER A 124 -47.15 -7.84 -17.87
CA SER A 124 -47.13 -9.24 -17.40
C SER A 124 -48.50 -9.75 -16.97
N ASN A 125 -49.34 -8.86 -16.43
CA ASN A 125 -50.71 -9.17 -16.03
C ASN A 125 -51.71 -9.12 -17.21
N LYS A 126 -51.23 -8.84 -18.44
CA LYS A 126 -52.04 -8.71 -19.66
C LYS A 126 -53.10 -7.60 -19.60
N TRP A 127 -52.90 -6.57 -18.77
CA TRP A 127 -53.83 -5.45 -18.64
C TRP A 127 -53.66 -4.39 -19.74
N ILE A 128 -52.46 -4.32 -20.32
CA ILE A 128 -52.10 -3.41 -21.39
C ILE A 128 -51.39 -4.15 -22.53
N ARG A 129 -51.50 -3.62 -23.76
CA ARG A 129 -50.77 -4.08 -24.96
C ARG A 129 -50.09 -2.90 -25.64
N VAL A 130 -48.94 -3.14 -26.27
CA VAL A 130 -48.19 -2.11 -26.99
C VAL A 130 -48.31 -2.34 -28.48
N ASP A 131 -48.73 -1.32 -29.21
CA ASP A 131 -48.72 -1.30 -30.66
C ASP A 131 -47.58 -0.42 -31.16
N LYS A 132 -46.75 -0.97 -32.06
CA LYS A 132 -45.56 -0.30 -32.62
C LYS A 132 -45.81 0.24 -34.04
N SER A 133 -47.04 0.11 -34.55
CA SER A 133 -47.39 0.47 -35.93
C SER A 133 -47.71 1.95 -36.16
N ALA A 134 -47.67 2.78 -35.10
CA ALA A 134 -47.95 4.21 -35.21
C ALA A 134 -46.70 5.04 -35.57
N ALA A 135 -46.87 6.01 -36.48
CA ALA A 135 -45.79 6.88 -36.97
C ALA A 135 -45.16 7.79 -35.90
N ASP A 136 -45.82 7.93 -34.75
CA ASP A 136 -45.44 8.81 -33.62
C ASP A 136 -44.86 8.02 -32.42
N GLY A 137 -44.39 6.79 -32.67
CA GLY A 137 -43.82 5.89 -31.66
C GLY A 137 -44.82 4.90 -31.03
N PRO A 138 -44.35 4.00 -30.15
CA PRO A 138 -45.17 2.92 -29.58
C PRO A 138 -46.33 3.43 -28.72
N ARG A 139 -47.57 2.98 -28.99
CA ARG A 139 -48.78 3.34 -28.21
C ARG A 139 -49.25 2.20 -27.33
N VAL A 140 -49.73 2.53 -26.13
CA VAL A 140 -50.19 1.58 -25.12
C VAL A 140 -51.71 1.56 -25.10
N PHE A 141 -52.33 0.41 -25.32
CA PHE A 141 -53.77 0.21 -25.25
C PHE A 141 -54.14 -0.66 -24.04
N ARG A 142 -55.20 -0.29 -23.33
CA ARG A 142 -55.79 -1.13 -22.29
C ARG A 142 -56.54 -2.30 -22.93
N VAL A 143 -56.38 -3.51 -22.38
CA VAL A 143 -56.97 -4.75 -22.90
C VAL A 143 -58.21 -5.18 -22.11
N VAL A 144 -58.30 -4.80 -20.84
CA VAL A 144 -59.37 -5.20 -19.91
C VAL A 144 -60.22 -4.00 -19.48
N ASP A 145 -61.54 -4.17 -19.35
CA ASP A 145 -62.46 -3.06 -19.02
C ASP A 145 -62.36 -2.66 -17.53
N SER A 146 -62.17 -3.62 -16.62
CA SER A 146 -61.95 -3.40 -15.18
C SER A 146 -60.63 -4.02 -14.70
N VAL A 147 -59.95 -3.37 -13.75
CA VAL A 147 -58.71 -3.84 -13.12
C VAL A 147 -58.97 -3.91 -11.62
N GLU A 148 -58.75 -5.08 -11.01
CA GLU A 148 -58.82 -5.24 -9.55
C GLU A 148 -57.42 -5.10 -8.95
N ASP A 149 -57.26 -4.12 -8.04
CA ASP A 149 -55.99 -3.84 -7.39
C ASP A 149 -55.79 -4.73 -6.15
N GLU A 150 -55.46 -6.00 -6.38
CA GLU A 150 -55.18 -6.95 -5.30
C GLU A 150 -53.99 -6.52 -4.43
N VAL A 151 -53.02 -5.81 -4.99
CA VAL A 151 -51.80 -5.37 -4.27
C VAL A 151 -52.16 -4.31 -3.23
N GLN A 152 -52.95 -3.30 -3.62
CA GLN A 152 -53.45 -2.30 -2.68
C GLN A 152 -54.30 -2.92 -1.59
N ARG A 153 -55.24 -3.81 -1.95
CA ARG A 153 -56.11 -4.48 -0.97
C ARG A 153 -55.31 -5.30 0.05
N ARG A 154 -54.27 -6.02 -0.39
CA ARG A 154 -53.38 -6.77 0.49
C ARG A 154 -52.56 -5.87 1.42
N LEU A 155 -52.06 -4.72 0.94
CA LEU A 155 -51.32 -3.77 1.77
C LEU A 155 -52.22 -3.04 2.77
N GLN A 156 -53.47 -2.74 2.42
CA GLN A 156 -54.47 -2.20 3.37
C GLN A 156 -54.80 -3.19 4.50
N LEU A 157 -54.81 -4.50 4.22
CA LEU A 157 -54.96 -5.53 5.26
C LEU A 157 -53.76 -5.57 6.22
N VAL A 158 -52.54 -5.37 5.70
CA VAL A 158 -51.33 -5.24 6.54
C VAL A 158 -51.42 -3.96 7.38
N GLN A 159 -51.84 -2.84 6.80
CA GLN A 159 -52.00 -1.56 7.50
C GLN A 159 -53.01 -1.66 8.65
N GLY A 160 -54.08 -2.46 8.48
CA GLY A 160 -55.07 -2.76 9.51
C GLY A 160 -54.62 -3.76 10.57
N GLY A 161 -53.33 -4.10 10.65
CA GLY A 161 -52.78 -5.02 11.65
C GLY A 161 -53.09 -6.50 11.39
N GLN A 162 -53.65 -6.85 10.23
CA GLN A 162 -54.05 -8.21 9.87
C GLN A 162 -53.03 -8.87 8.93
N ALA A 163 -51.75 -8.53 9.06
CA ALA A 163 -50.67 -9.10 8.27
C ALA A 163 -50.64 -10.65 8.34
N GLU A 164 -51.12 -11.22 9.45
CA GLU A 164 -51.19 -12.67 9.64
C GLU A 164 -52.21 -13.40 8.75
N LYS A 165 -53.19 -12.68 8.17
CA LYS A 165 -54.17 -13.27 7.24
C LYS A 165 -53.62 -13.47 5.83
N LEU A 166 -52.49 -12.87 5.49
CA LEU A 166 -51.84 -13.05 4.19
C LEU A 166 -51.07 -14.38 4.17
N GLY A 167 -51.16 -15.12 3.07
CA GLY A 167 -50.39 -16.35 2.89
C GLY A 167 -48.88 -16.07 2.76
N GLU A 168 -48.03 -17.02 3.14
CA GLU A 168 -46.56 -16.86 3.07
C GLU A 168 -46.06 -16.51 1.65
N LYS A 169 -46.70 -17.09 0.62
CA LYS A 169 -46.41 -16.78 -0.79
C LYS A 169 -46.65 -15.31 -1.13
N GLU A 170 -47.73 -14.72 -0.60
CA GLU A 170 -48.12 -13.34 -0.85
C GLU A 170 -47.17 -12.37 -0.13
N ARG A 171 -46.83 -12.65 1.13
CA ARG A 171 -45.84 -11.86 1.89
C ARG A 171 -44.46 -11.90 1.24
N SER A 172 -44.06 -13.06 0.71
CA SER A 172 -42.79 -13.22 -0.01
C SER A 172 -42.74 -12.40 -1.30
N GLU A 173 -43.86 -12.33 -2.05
CA GLU A 173 -43.96 -11.49 -3.23
C GLU A 173 -43.89 -9.99 -2.87
N LEU A 174 -44.66 -9.55 -1.87
CA LEU A 174 -44.66 -8.15 -1.41
C LEU A 174 -43.28 -7.72 -0.87
N ARG A 175 -42.56 -8.62 -0.20
CA ARG A 175 -41.19 -8.40 0.28
C ARG A 175 -40.19 -8.27 -0.87
N LYS A 176 -40.27 -9.15 -1.89
CA LYS A 176 -39.43 -9.04 -3.10
C LYS A 176 -39.67 -7.72 -3.84
N ARG A 177 -40.90 -7.21 -3.79
CA ARG A 177 -41.29 -5.91 -4.36
C ARG A 177 -40.93 -4.72 -3.47
N LYS A 178 -40.28 -4.93 -2.32
CA LYS A 178 -39.92 -3.90 -1.33
C LYS A 178 -41.12 -3.11 -0.77
N LEU A 179 -42.33 -3.68 -0.80
CA LEU A 179 -43.54 -3.02 -0.28
C LEU A 179 -43.77 -3.34 1.20
N LEU A 180 -43.23 -4.47 1.66
CA LEU A 180 -43.37 -5.02 3.00
C LEU A 180 -42.00 -5.38 3.58
N THR A 181 -41.79 -5.07 4.85
CA THR A 181 -40.56 -5.41 5.59
C THR A 181 -40.89 -6.12 6.90
N GLU A 182 -40.11 -7.15 7.22
CA GLU A 182 -40.19 -7.86 8.50
C GLU A 182 -39.28 -7.14 9.50
N VAL A 183 -39.86 -6.51 10.52
CA VAL A 183 -39.12 -5.86 11.59
C VAL A 183 -39.02 -6.82 12.77
N THR A 184 -37.79 -7.16 13.12
CA THR A 184 -37.48 -8.02 14.28
C THR A 184 -37.11 -7.12 15.45
N LEU A 185 -38.01 -7.02 16.43
CA LEU A 185 -37.73 -6.37 17.69
C LEU A 185 -37.06 -7.39 18.60
N LYS A 186 -35.85 -7.07 19.05
CA LYS A 186 -35.08 -7.90 19.96
C LYS A 186 -35.13 -7.25 21.33
N THR A 187 -35.75 -7.90 22.30
CA THR A 187 -35.77 -7.48 23.71
C THR A 187 -35.01 -8.50 24.55
N TYR A 188 -34.38 -8.06 25.61
CA TYR A 188 -33.80 -8.93 26.64
C TYR A 188 -34.76 -9.08 27.81
N TRP A 189 -34.97 -10.32 28.24
CA TRP A 189 -35.54 -10.67 29.53
C TRP A 189 -34.42 -10.86 30.53
N VAL A 190 -34.34 -9.99 31.53
CA VAL A 190 -33.25 -9.95 32.51
C VAL A 190 -33.71 -10.57 33.82
N SER A 191 -32.93 -11.48 34.38
CA SER A 191 -33.14 -12.14 35.68
C SER A 191 -31.92 -12.02 36.59
N LYS A 192 -32.11 -12.26 37.88
CA LYS A 192 -31.05 -12.22 38.90
C LYS A 192 -30.04 -13.34 38.64
N GLY A 193 -28.75 -13.00 38.52
CA GLY A 193 -27.67 -13.97 38.40
C GLY A 193 -27.19 -14.51 39.75
N SER A 194 -26.28 -15.48 39.74
CA SER A 194 -25.73 -16.14 40.94
C SER A 194 -24.95 -15.18 41.86
N ALA A 195 -24.35 -14.12 41.28
CA ALA A 195 -23.56 -13.11 41.96
C ALA A 195 -24.26 -11.75 42.02
N PHE A 196 -25.60 -11.74 42.06
CA PHE A 196 -26.40 -10.52 42.07
C PHE A 196 -26.00 -9.59 43.24
N SER A 197 -25.62 -8.36 42.91
CA SER A 197 -25.29 -7.31 43.86
C SER A 197 -25.76 -5.97 43.34
N THR A 198 -26.23 -5.11 44.24
CA THR A 198 -26.65 -3.73 43.92
C THR A 198 -25.48 -2.75 43.82
N SER A 199 -24.28 -3.15 44.26
CA SER A 199 -23.06 -2.33 44.19
C SER A 199 -22.01 -2.96 43.29
N ILE A 200 -21.63 -2.26 42.22
CA ILE A 200 -20.56 -2.70 41.32
C ILE A 200 -19.21 -2.40 41.99
N SER A 201 -18.52 -3.44 42.51
CA SER A 201 -17.16 -3.26 43.02
C SER A 201 -16.18 -3.09 41.84
N LYS A 202 -15.51 -1.93 41.78
CA LYS A 202 -14.48 -1.67 40.77
C LYS A 202 -13.22 -2.43 41.15
N GLN A 203 -12.80 -3.37 40.30
CA GLN A 203 -11.50 -4.03 40.43
C GLN A 203 -10.37 -3.06 40.08
N GLU A 204 -9.27 -3.13 40.83
CA GLU A 204 -8.08 -2.31 40.57
C GLU A 204 -7.34 -2.83 39.32
N THR A 205 -6.82 -1.93 38.48
CA THR A 205 -6.17 -2.29 37.20
C THR A 205 -4.66 -2.41 37.29
N GLU A 206 -4.01 -1.60 38.12
CA GLU A 206 -2.56 -1.53 38.22
C GLU A 206 -2.11 -1.52 39.67
N LEU A 207 -0.89 -2.03 39.90
CA LEU A 207 -0.27 -2.01 41.22
C LEU A 207 0.42 -0.65 41.42
N SER A 208 -0.06 0.14 42.38
CA SER A 208 0.56 1.44 42.68
C SER A 208 1.72 1.31 43.69
N PRO A 209 2.70 2.22 43.67
CA PRO A 209 3.76 2.27 44.68
C PRO A 209 3.22 2.36 46.12
N GLU A 210 2.12 3.09 46.33
CA GLU A 210 1.48 3.27 47.63
C GLU A 210 0.83 1.97 48.12
N MET A 211 0.22 1.19 47.22
CA MET A 211 -0.32 -0.12 47.56
C MET A 211 0.78 -1.07 48.01
N ILE A 212 1.93 -1.05 47.35
CA ILE A 212 3.11 -1.84 47.72
C ILE A 212 3.59 -1.45 49.13
N SER A 213 3.67 -0.15 49.41
CA SER A 213 4.12 0.36 50.71
C SER A 213 3.15 0.07 51.86
N SER A 214 1.84 0.10 51.61
CA SER A 214 0.79 -0.10 52.61
C SER A 214 0.35 -1.56 52.80
N GLY A 215 0.73 -2.46 51.88
CA GLY A 215 0.28 -3.86 51.86
C GLY A 215 -1.16 -4.06 51.41
N SER A 216 -1.88 -2.99 51.03
CA SER A 216 -3.30 -3.02 50.65
C SER A 216 -3.60 -3.80 49.37
N TRP A 217 -2.59 -4.17 48.59
CA TRP A 217 -2.73 -5.04 47.41
C TRP A 217 -3.10 -6.49 47.77
N ARG A 218 -2.89 -6.93 49.02
CA ARG A 218 -3.22 -8.30 49.44
C ARG A 218 -4.72 -8.56 49.52
N ASP A 219 -5.49 -7.52 49.84
CA ASP A 219 -6.90 -7.61 50.18
C ASP A 219 -7.83 -7.08 49.06
N ARG A 220 -7.27 -6.59 47.95
CA ARG A 220 -8.03 -6.02 46.82
C ARG A 220 -8.02 -6.95 45.60
N PRO A 221 -9.19 -7.17 44.96
CA PRO A 221 -9.25 -7.93 43.71
C PRO A 221 -8.73 -7.08 42.54
N PHE A 222 -7.77 -7.62 41.79
CA PHE A 222 -7.24 -7.00 40.58
C PHE A 222 -7.92 -7.56 39.33
N LYS A 223 -8.10 -6.70 38.33
CA LYS A 223 -8.56 -7.12 37.02
C LYS A 223 -7.49 -8.03 36.38
N PRO A 224 -7.83 -9.24 35.91
CA PRO A 224 -6.87 -10.12 35.26
C PRO A 224 -6.33 -9.49 33.97
N TYR A 225 -5.01 -9.56 33.79
CA TYR A 225 -4.35 -9.03 32.60
C TYR A 225 -4.67 -9.91 31.38
N ASN A 226 -5.03 -9.27 30.26
CA ASN A 226 -5.33 -9.98 29.02
C ASN A 226 -4.03 -10.31 28.26
N PHE A 227 -3.50 -11.51 28.48
CA PHE A 227 -2.30 -12.00 27.77
C PHE A 227 -2.51 -12.29 26.28
N SER A 228 -3.75 -12.28 25.79
CA SER A 228 -4.06 -12.49 24.37
C SER A 228 -3.94 -11.20 23.54
N ALA A 229 -3.79 -10.04 24.19
CA ALA A 229 -3.62 -8.77 23.50
C ALA A 229 -2.14 -8.49 23.19
N HIS A 230 -1.88 -7.82 22.06
CA HIS A 230 -0.55 -7.30 21.78
C HIS A 230 -0.18 -6.23 22.81
N GLY A 231 1.06 -6.30 23.30
CA GLY A 231 1.61 -5.25 24.16
C GLY A 231 1.77 -3.93 23.42
N VAL A 232 1.98 -2.85 24.19
CA VAL A 232 2.29 -1.54 23.61
C VAL A 232 3.70 -1.58 23.03
N LEU A 233 3.83 -1.28 21.74
CA LEU A 233 5.13 -1.16 21.09
C LEU A 233 5.81 0.12 21.57
N PRO A 234 7.09 0.06 22.01
CA PRO A 234 7.80 1.26 22.44
C PRO A 234 8.13 2.16 21.25
N ASP A 235 8.14 3.47 21.48
CA ASP A 235 8.63 4.43 20.50
C ASP A 235 10.13 4.20 20.25
N SER A 236 10.51 4.03 18.99
CA SER A 236 11.90 3.76 18.60
C SER A 236 12.30 4.53 17.34
N GLY A 237 13.61 4.67 17.12
CA GLY A 237 14.13 5.23 15.87
C GLY A 237 14.04 4.21 14.73
N HIS A 238 13.63 4.65 13.54
CA HIS A 238 13.46 3.77 12.40
C HIS A 238 14.37 4.15 11.23
N LEU A 239 14.97 3.14 10.60
CA LEU A 239 15.76 3.28 9.38
C LEU A 239 14.93 2.90 8.16
N HIS A 240 15.05 3.67 7.10
CA HIS A 240 14.33 3.41 5.85
C HIS A 240 14.72 2.03 5.26
N PRO A 241 13.76 1.20 4.80
CA PRO A 241 14.03 -0.16 4.31
C PRO A 241 15.09 -0.25 3.21
N LEU A 242 15.01 0.66 2.22
CA LEU A 242 16.01 0.76 1.15
C LEU A 242 17.41 1.04 1.69
N LEU A 243 17.55 1.87 2.72
CA LEU A 243 18.84 2.21 3.31
C LEU A 243 19.39 1.06 4.15
N LYS A 244 18.52 0.26 4.81
CA LYS A 244 18.92 -0.99 5.46
C LYS A 244 19.54 -1.97 4.46
N VAL A 245 18.93 -2.10 3.26
CA VAL A 245 19.47 -2.93 2.17
C VAL A 245 20.78 -2.36 1.64
N ARG A 246 20.86 -1.03 1.42
CA ARG A 246 22.10 -0.35 1.01
C ARG A 246 23.25 -0.69 1.95
N THR A 247 23.04 -0.57 3.26
CA THR A 247 24.07 -0.88 4.27
C THR A 247 24.55 -2.31 4.17
N GLN A 248 23.64 -3.24 3.86
CA GLN A 248 24.02 -4.64 3.68
C GLN A 248 24.81 -4.90 2.39
N PHE A 249 24.41 -4.30 1.26
CA PHE A 249 25.20 -4.39 0.03
C PHE A 249 26.60 -3.78 0.20
N ARG A 250 26.68 -2.63 0.88
CA ARG A 250 27.95 -1.99 1.23
C ARG A 250 28.83 -2.93 2.04
N GLN A 251 28.25 -3.60 3.05
CA GLN A 251 28.98 -4.55 3.88
C GLN A 251 29.50 -5.76 3.07
N ILE A 252 28.69 -6.34 2.19
CA ILE A 252 29.09 -7.44 1.30
C ILE A 252 30.30 -7.03 0.44
N PHE A 253 30.30 -5.82 -0.12
CA PHE A 253 31.43 -5.32 -0.91
C PHE A 253 32.70 -5.14 -0.07
N LEU A 254 32.59 -4.59 1.13
CA LEU A 254 33.72 -4.44 2.05
C LEU A 254 34.29 -5.81 2.45
N GLU A 255 33.45 -6.81 2.71
CA GLU A 255 33.87 -8.18 3.04
C GLU A 255 34.58 -8.88 1.86
N MET A 256 34.19 -8.57 0.62
CA MET A 256 34.89 -9.05 -0.58
C MET A 256 36.19 -8.27 -0.91
N GLY A 257 36.55 -7.28 -0.08
CA GLY A 257 37.76 -6.46 -0.23
C GLY A 257 37.63 -5.33 -1.26
N PHE A 258 36.42 -4.88 -1.58
CA PHE A 258 36.20 -3.73 -2.45
C PHE A 258 36.31 -2.41 -1.67
N THR A 259 36.83 -1.38 -2.33
CA THR A 259 36.95 -0.02 -1.80
C THR A 259 35.81 0.85 -2.32
N GLU A 260 35.16 1.60 -1.44
CA GLU A 260 34.08 2.50 -1.83
C GLU A 260 34.65 3.70 -2.61
N MET A 261 34.15 3.92 -3.84
CA MET A 261 34.56 5.05 -4.67
C MET A 261 33.60 6.25 -4.47
N PRO A 262 34.13 7.49 -4.45
CA PRO A 262 33.30 8.68 -4.22
C PRO A 262 32.41 8.98 -5.43
N THR A 263 31.16 9.32 -5.14
CA THR A 263 30.09 9.59 -6.11
C THR A 263 29.40 10.93 -5.87
N ASP A 264 30.12 11.88 -5.24
CA ASP A 264 29.68 13.21 -4.78
C ASP A 264 29.31 14.21 -5.91
N ASN A 265 28.76 13.71 -7.02
CA ASN A 265 28.47 14.42 -8.25
C ASN A 265 27.20 13.86 -8.91
N TYR A 266 26.06 14.50 -8.64
CA TYR A 266 24.83 14.26 -9.40
C TYR A 266 24.86 14.87 -10.79
N ILE A 267 25.59 15.97 -10.94
CA ILE A 267 25.81 16.63 -12.22
C ILE A 267 27.08 16.06 -12.83
N GLU A 268 26.96 15.54 -14.05
CA GLU A 268 28.07 15.00 -14.80
C GLU A 268 28.17 15.67 -16.17
N SER A 269 29.39 15.78 -16.71
CA SER A 269 29.55 16.17 -18.11
C SER A 269 29.20 14.99 -19.03
N SER A 270 28.59 15.27 -20.18
CA SER A 270 28.34 14.30 -21.26
C SER A 270 29.60 13.53 -21.64
N PHE A 271 30.77 14.17 -21.56
CA PHE A 271 32.06 13.52 -21.73
C PHE A 271 32.25 12.31 -20.80
N TRP A 272 32.25 12.53 -19.48
CA TRP A 272 32.45 11.47 -18.49
C TRP A 272 31.29 10.48 -18.44
N ASN A 273 30.07 10.95 -18.68
CA ASN A 273 28.89 10.10 -18.62
C ASN A 273 28.77 9.18 -19.82
N PHE A 274 29.26 9.56 -20.99
CA PHE A 274 29.07 8.78 -22.21
C PHE A 274 30.35 8.62 -23.05
N ASP A 275 31.02 9.71 -23.44
CA ASP A 275 32.17 9.64 -24.37
C ASP A 275 33.35 8.84 -23.78
N ALA A 276 33.63 9.03 -22.50
CA ALA A 276 34.69 8.34 -21.76
C ALA A 276 34.42 6.82 -21.66
N LEU A 277 33.16 6.40 -21.72
CA LEU A 277 32.73 5.00 -21.75
C LEU A 277 32.74 4.39 -23.16
N PHE A 278 33.26 5.11 -24.14
CA PHE A 278 33.24 4.72 -25.54
C PHE A 278 31.82 4.53 -26.11
N GLN A 279 30.81 5.19 -25.54
CA GLN A 279 29.46 5.22 -26.11
C GLN A 279 29.38 6.29 -27.19
N PRO A 280 28.85 6.05 -28.40
CA PRO A 280 28.86 7.04 -29.48
C PRO A 280 27.93 8.25 -29.20
N GLN A 281 28.25 9.42 -29.75
CA GLN A 281 27.44 10.64 -29.56
C GLN A 281 26.03 10.55 -30.18
N GLN A 282 25.84 9.69 -31.18
CA GLN A 282 24.55 9.49 -31.86
C GLN A 282 23.65 8.46 -31.14
N HIS A 283 24.07 7.99 -29.95
CA HIS A 283 23.35 6.94 -29.25
C HIS A 283 21.99 7.45 -28.71
N PRO A 284 20.88 6.71 -28.89
CA PRO A 284 19.54 7.13 -28.45
C PRO A 284 19.46 7.51 -26.96
N ALA A 285 20.15 6.78 -26.09
CA ALA A 285 20.20 7.10 -24.66
C ALA A 285 20.73 8.52 -24.31
N ARG A 286 21.35 9.24 -25.27
CA ARG A 286 21.77 10.65 -25.10
C ARG A 286 20.70 11.65 -25.51
N ASP A 287 19.55 11.20 -25.98
CA ASP A 287 18.46 12.07 -26.40
C ASP A 287 17.83 12.77 -25.18
N GLN A 288 17.23 13.93 -25.41
CA GLN A 288 16.60 14.76 -24.38
C GLN A 288 15.41 14.06 -23.72
N HIS A 289 14.78 13.12 -24.41
CA HIS A 289 13.68 12.32 -23.87
C HIS A 289 14.15 11.33 -22.79
N ASP A 290 15.38 10.83 -22.89
CA ASP A 290 15.93 9.86 -21.97
C ASP A 290 16.83 10.52 -20.91
N THR A 291 17.54 11.60 -21.25
CA THR A 291 18.54 12.24 -20.37
C THR A 291 18.14 13.65 -19.96
N PHE A 292 18.20 13.94 -18.66
CA PHE A 292 18.01 15.28 -18.13
C PHE A 292 19.28 16.13 -18.32
N PHE A 293 19.31 16.93 -19.39
CA PHE A 293 20.34 17.95 -19.58
C PHE A 293 20.10 19.18 -18.71
N LEU A 294 21.20 19.82 -18.27
CA LEU A 294 21.11 21.03 -17.47
C LEU A 294 20.93 22.26 -18.33
N ARG A 295 20.05 23.15 -17.87
CA ARG A 295 19.99 24.53 -18.34
C ARG A 295 21.06 25.40 -17.68
N ASP A 296 21.35 25.16 -16.41
CA ASP A 296 22.35 25.88 -15.62
C ASP A 296 22.92 24.95 -14.53
N PRO A 297 24.25 24.72 -14.48
CA PRO A 297 25.26 25.10 -15.48
C PRO A 297 25.16 24.21 -16.74
N ALA A 298 24.89 24.80 -17.91
CA ALA A 298 24.70 24.03 -19.16
C ALA A 298 25.97 23.33 -19.69
N GLN A 299 27.14 23.91 -19.43
CA GLN A 299 28.41 23.40 -19.94
C GLN A 299 29.43 23.15 -18.82
N ALA A 300 30.21 22.09 -18.96
CA ALA A 300 31.34 21.78 -18.12
C ALA A 300 32.43 22.83 -18.30
N GLN A 301 32.86 23.43 -17.20
CA GLN A 301 33.91 24.46 -17.20
C GLN A 301 35.29 23.85 -17.49
N GLN A 302 35.57 22.66 -16.95
CA GLN A 302 36.86 22.00 -17.06
C GLN A 302 36.73 20.53 -17.44
N LEU A 303 37.53 20.10 -18.41
CA LEU A 303 37.67 18.71 -18.83
C LEU A 303 39.17 18.40 -19.02
N PRO A 304 39.62 17.15 -18.82
CA PRO A 304 41.01 16.76 -19.06
C PRO A 304 41.29 16.71 -20.57
N MET A 305 41.72 17.84 -21.15
CA MET A 305 41.81 17.99 -22.61
C MET A 305 42.71 16.96 -23.28
N ASP A 306 43.81 16.54 -22.64
CA ASP A 306 44.67 15.48 -23.19
C ASP A 306 43.95 14.15 -23.33
N TYR A 307 43.12 13.79 -22.35
CA TYR A 307 42.29 12.58 -22.41
C TYR A 307 41.16 12.75 -23.42
N VAL A 308 40.50 13.90 -23.44
CA VAL A 308 39.47 14.24 -24.42
C VAL A 308 39.99 14.13 -25.86
N HIS A 309 41.20 14.58 -26.15
CA HIS A 309 41.82 14.46 -27.47
C HIS A 309 42.05 12.99 -27.88
N ARG A 310 42.50 12.15 -26.94
CA ARG A 310 42.64 10.70 -27.20
C ARG A 310 41.30 10.03 -27.45
N VAL A 311 40.28 10.36 -26.65
CA VAL A 311 38.91 9.86 -26.83
C VAL A 311 38.34 10.32 -28.18
N LYS A 312 38.48 11.61 -28.54
CA LYS A 312 38.06 12.13 -29.85
C LYS A 312 38.70 11.34 -30.99
N ARG A 313 40.00 11.07 -30.91
CA ARG A 313 40.74 10.28 -31.92
C ARG A 313 40.18 8.87 -32.03
N THR A 314 40.05 8.15 -30.92
CA THR A 314 39.57 6.76 -30.95
C THR A 314 38.11 6.62 -31.38
N HIS A 315 37.25 7.56 -30.99
CA HIS A 315 35.85 7.59 -31.43
C HIS A 315 35.70 7.81 -32.94
N SER A 316 36.46 8.75 -33.50
CA SER A 316 36.31 9.16 -34.90
C SER A 316 37.13 8.30 -35.86
N GLN A 317 38.44 8.23 -35.64
CA GLN A 317 39.41 7.62 -36.56
C GLN A 317 39.79 6.19 -36.16
N GLY A 318 39.44 5.77 -34.95
CA GLY A 318 39.94 4.53 -34.36
C GLY A 318 41.32 4.68 -33.71
N GLY A 319 41.89 3.55 -33.32
CA GLY A 319 43.12 3.48 -32.53
C GLY A 319 43.10 2.28 -31.59
N TYR A 320 44.27 1.90 -31.07
CA TYR A 320 44.42 0.79 -30.13
C TYR A 320 43.81 -0.54 -30.62
N GLY A 321 43.99 -0.85 -31.91
CA GLY A 321 43.43 -2.06 -32.54
C GLY A 321 41.98 -1.94 -33.02
N SER A 322 41.30 -0.81 -32.77
CA SER A 322 39.91 -0.57 -33.18
C SER A 322 39.79 0.37 -34.37
N GLN A 323 38.73 0.21 -35.15
CA GLN A 323 38.39 1.10 -36.28
C GLN A 323 37.64 2.37 -35.85
N GLY A 324 37.28 2.49 -34.57
CA GLY A 324 36.40 3.56 -34.08
C GLY A 324 34.99 3.47 -34.66
N TYR A 325 34.22 4.54 -34.51
CA TYR A 325 32.84 4.63 -35.01
C TYR A 325 32.73 5.41 -36.34
N LYS A 326 33.83 5.94 -36.87
CA LYS A 326 33.89 6.62 -38.19
C LYS A 326 32.88 7.76 -38.34
N TYR A 327 32.70 8.56 -37.28
CA TYR A 327 31.89 9.78 -37.29
C TYR A 327 32.68 11.00 -36.83
N ASN A 328 32.13 12.19 -37.09
CA ASN A 328 32.73 13.43 -36.61
C ASN A 328 32.34 13.68 -35.14
N TRP A 329 33.28 13.47 -34.23
CA TRP A 329 33.09 13.70 -32.80
C TRP A 329 33.15 15.20 -32.47
N LYS A 330 32.08 15.72 -31.85
CA LYS A 330 31.91 17.14 -31.53
C LYS A 330 32.23 17.42 -30.05
N LEU A 331 33.14 18.36 -29.79
CA LEU A 331 33.52 18.75 -28.43
C LEU A 331 32.38 19.43 -27.68
N ASP A 332 31.56 20.23 -28.37
CA ASP A 332 30.45 20.94 -27.75
C ASP A 332 29.40 19.99 -27.18
N GLU A 333 29.22 18.81 -27.79
CA GLU A 333 28.32 17.77 -27.29
C GLU A 333 28.82 17.16 -25.97
N ALA A 334 30.14 16.95 -25.89
CA ALA A 334 30.81 16.40 -24.71
C ALA A 334 30.82 17.38 -23.53
N ARG A 335 30.77 18.68 -23.82
CA ARG A 335 30.74 19.74 -22.79
C ARG A 335 29.37 19.89 -22.12
N LYS A 336 28.27 19.42 -22.72
CA LYS A 336 26.95 19.54 -22.10
C LYS A 336 26.91 18.85 -20.74
N ASN A 337 26.39 19.54 -19.72
CA ASN A 337 26.14 18.91 -18.43
C ASN A 337 24.75 18.28 -18.39
N LEU A 338 24.65 17.22 -17.60
CA LEU A 338 23.45 16.42 -17.42
C LEU A 338 23.39 15.87 -16.00
N LEU A 339 22.21 15.42 -15.58
CA LEU A 339 22.10 14.60 -14.38
C LEU A 339 22.60 13.19 -14.70
N ARG A 340 23.49 12.69 -13.85
CA ARG A 340 24.16 11.40 -14.03
C ARG A 340 23.13 10.30 -14.26
N THR A 341 23.27 9.61 -15.39
CA THR A 341 22.30 8.59 -15.81
C THR A 341 22.59 7.22 -15.20
N HIS A 342 23.86 6.93 -14.94
CA HIS A 342 24.33 5.69 -14.32
C HIS A 342 25.66 5.91 -13.61
N THR A 343 25.92 5.10 -12.59
CA THR A 343 27.13 5.19 -11.75
C THR A 343 28.41 4.74 -12.47
N THR A 344 28.31 4.10 -13.64
CA THR A 344 29.45 3.75 -14.52
C THR A 344 30.35 4.95 -14.87
N SER A 345 29.79 6.16 -14.88
CA SER A 345 30.54 7.40 -15.10
C SER A 345 31.50 7.73 -13.94
N ALA A 346 31.10 7.43 -12.70
CA ALA A 346 31.97 7.51 -11.54
C ALA A 346 33.10 6.47 -11.63
N SER A 347 32.81 5.28 -12.16
CA SER A 347 33.83 4.26 -12.44
C SER A 347 34.82 4.71 -13.51
N ALA A 348 34.37 5.38 -14.58
CA ALA A 348 35.26 5.96 -15.58
C ALA A 348 36.23 6.98 -14.94
N ARG A 349 35.75 7.82 -14.03
CA ARG A 349 36.59 8.75 -13.26
C ARG A 349 37.57 8.01 -12.36
N ALA A 350 37.12 6.96 -11.65
CA ALA A 350 37.98 6.16 -10.78
C ALA A 350 39.09 5.45 -11.57
N LEU A 351 38.75 4.82 -12.71
CA LEU A 351 39.70 4.16 -13.60
C LEU A 351 40.68 5.15 -14.21
N TYR A 352 40.22 6.33 -14.65
CA TYR A 352 41.11 7.35 -15.17
C TYR A 352 42.12 7.82 -14.12
N ARG A 353 41.69 8.02 -12.86
CA ARG A 353 42.60 8.35 -11.74
C ARG A 353 43.56 7.21 -11.43
N LEU A 354 43.09 5.96 -11.47
CA LEU A 354 43.93 4.78 -11.27
C LEU A 354 45.01 4.68 -12.35
N ALA A 355 44.65 4.97 -13.61
CA ALA A 355 45.57 4.97 -14.74
C ALA A 355 46.73 5.96 -14.61
N GLN A 356 46.53 7.06 -13.86
CA GLN A 356 47.59 8.04 -13.62
C GLN A 356 48.58 7.62 -12.52
N LYS A 357 48.27 6.61 -11.71
CA LYS A 357 49.17 6.12 -10.65
C LYS A 357 50.29 5.27 -11.26
N LYS A 358 51.53 5.56 -10.87
CA LYS A 358 52.72 4.78 -11.26
C LYS A 358 53.43 4.26 -10.00
N PRO A 359 53.65 2.94 -9.85
CA PRO A 359 53.25 1.85 -10.75
C PRO A 359 51.72 1.58 -10.73
N PHE A 360 51.21 0.93 -11.77
CA PHE A 360 49.82 0.44 -11.76
C PHE A 360 49.64 -0.57 -10.63
N THR A 361 48.52 -0.45 -9.91
CA THR A 361 48.16 -1.36 -8.82
C THR A 361 46.77 -1.90 -9.07
N ALA A 362 46.60 -3.22 -9.02
CA ALA A 362 45.29 -3.83 -9.10
C ALA A 362 44.41 -3.34 -7.93
N ALA A 363 43.19 -2.96 -8.22
CA ALA A 363 42.28 -2.39 -7.25
C ALA A 363 40.87 -2.93 -7.46
N LYS A 364 40.09 -2.94 -6.38
CA LYS A 364 38.68 -3.30 -6.39
C LYS A 364 37.84 -2.13 -5.93
N TYR A 365 36.86 -1.69 -6.71
CA TYR A 365 36.03 -0.52 -6.38
C TYR A 365 34.54 -0.83 -6.41
N PHE A 366 33.75 -0.21 -5.54
CA PHE A 366 32.29 -0.26 -5.59
C PHE A 366 31.66 1.11 -5.28
N SER A 367 30.44 1.35 -5.75
CA SER A 367 29.64 2.51 -5.35
C SER A 367 28.16 2.17 -5.28
N ILE A 368 27.42 2.86 -4.41
CA ILE A 368 25.96 2.74 -4.33
C ILE A 368 25.37 4.14 -4.19
N ASP A 369 24.80 4.67 -5.27
CA ASP A 369 24.37 6.06 -5.35
C ASP A 369 23.14 6.18 -6.27
N PRO A 370 22.21 7.13 -6.04
CA PRO A 370 21.10 7.35 -6.95
C PRO A 370 21.56 7.72 -8.37
N ASN A 371 20.71 7.41 -9.35
CA ASN A 371 20.83 7.87 -10.72
C ASN A 371 19.50 8.44 -11.23
N CYS A 372 19.57 9.35 -12.20
CA CYS A 372 18.42 10.09 -12.70
C CYS A 372 17.93 9.57 -14.05
N GLN A 373 17.92 8.25 -14.29
CA GLN A 373 17.44 7.69 -15.56
C GLN A 373 16.68 6.38 -15.40
N ALA A 374 15.61 6.24 -16.19
CA ALA A 374 14.98 4.97 -16.51
C ALA A 374 15.69 4.39 -17.73
N GLN A 375 16.57 3.40 -17.56
CA GLN A 375 17.35 2.86 -18.68
C GLN A 375 16.63 1.70 -19.39
N TYR A 376 16.51 1.80 -20.71
CA TYR A 376 16.20 0.69 -21.63
C TYR A 376 17.46 0.37 -22.46
N HIS A 377 17.92 -0.87 -22.45
CA HIS A 377 19.11 -1.31 -23.20
C HIS A 377 18.69 -2.12 -24.45
N PRO A 378 19.05 -1.69 -25.68
CA PRO A 378 18.70 -2.40 -26.92
C PRO A 378 19.52 -3.67 -27.25
N HIS A 379 20.47 -4.08 -26.40
CA HIS A 379 21.34 -5.22 -26.71
C HIS A 379 21.35 -6.25 -25.58
N LYS A 380 20.65 -7.37 -25.79
CA LYS A 380 20.78 -8.61 -25.01
C LYS A 380 21.65 -9.62 -25.77
N PRO A 381 22.89 -9.90 -25.35
CA PRO A 381 23.50 -11.21 -25.55
C PRO A 381 22.94 -12.21 -24.52
N PRO A 382 22.89 -13.53 -24.83
CA PRO A 382 22.23 -14.51 -23.99
C PRO A 382 23.16 -14.91 -22.84
N HIS A 383 22.89 -14.43 -21.62
CA HIS A 383 23.50 -14.97 -20.42
C HIS A 383 22.44 -15.39 -19.39
N PRO A 384 22.65 -16.50 -18.67
CA PRO A 384 21.67 -17.03 -17.73
C PRO A 384 21.58 -16.13 -16.49
N SER A 385 20.42 -15.51 -16.28
CA SER A 385 20.08 -14.84 -15.01
C SER A 385 19.73 -15.88 -13.95
N PRO A 386 20.06 -15.71 -12.66
CA PRO A 386 19.63 -16.63 -11.60
C PRO A 386 18.14 -16.47 -11.24
N ALA A 387 17.43 -17.57 -11.00
CA ALA A 387 16.00 -17.60 -10.66
C ALA A 387 15.73 -17.29 -9.18
N PHE A 388 14.70 -16.49 -8.90
CA PHE A 388 14.08 -16.39 -7.58
C PHE A 388 12.94 -17.41 -7.46
N THR A 389 12.95 -18.22 -6.40
CA THR A 389 12.07 -19.38 -6.19
C THR A 389 10.59 -19.01 -5.96
N GLY A 390 10.26 -17.76 -5.63
CA GLY A 390 8.89 -17.32 -5.36
C GLY A 390 8.04 -17.00 -6.60
N LEU A 391 8.66 -16.61 -7.72
CA LEU A 391 7.93 -16.08 -8.90
C LEU A 391 7.70 -17.12 -10.01
N LYS A 392 8.14 -18.38 -9.83
CA LYS A 392 8.06 -19.49 -10.83
C LYS A 392 8.53 -19.10 -12.25
N LYS A 393 9.30 -18.02 -12.38
CA LYS A 393 9.82 -17.46 -13.63
C LYS A 393 11.24 -16.94 -13.37
N TRP A 394 12.06 -16.98 -14.42
CA TRP A 394 13.37 -16.35 -14.41
C TRP A 394 13.20 -14.83 -14.37
N VAL A 395 13.90 -14.18 -13.44
CA VAL A 395 13.87 -12.72 -13.24
C VAL A 395 15.29 -12.19 -13.34
N GLU A 396 15.46 -11.07 -14.02
CA GLU A 396 16.75 -10.41 -14.18
C GLU A 396 17.20 -9.77 -12.85
N VAL A 397 18.37 -10.18 -12.35
CA VAL A 397 18.92 -9.70 -11.07
C VAL A 397 19.96 -8.59 -11.25
N GLY A 398 20.69 -8.57 -12.37
CA GLY A 398 21.70 -7.56 -12.68
C GLY A 398 22.32 -7.78 -14.06
N ASN A 399 23.19 -6.86 -14.47
CA ASN A 399 23.93 -6.85 -15.73
C ASN A 399 25.45 -6.80 -15.45
N SER A 400 26.25 -7.38 -16.34
CA SER A 400 27.71 -7.43 -16.22
C SER A 400 28.41 -7.42 -17.57
N GLY A 401 29.66 -6.98 -17.60
CA GLY A 401 30.49 -6.99 -18.80
C GLY A 401 31.97 -6.75 -18.52
N ILE A 402 32.76 -6.79 -19.59
CA ILE A 402 34.20 -6.47 -19.58
C ILE A 402 34.36 -5.15 -20.31
N PHE A 403 35.10 -4.19 -19.73
CA PHE A 403 35.33 -2.92 -20.39
C PHE A 403 36.18 -3.07 -21.65
N ARG A 404 35.76 -2.34 -22.67
CA ARG A 404 36.40 -2.33 -23.98
C ARG A 404 37.80 -1.70 -23.91
N PRO A 405 38.78 -2.21 -24.69
CA PRO A 405 40.10 -1.60 -24.76
C PRO A 405 40.05 -0.16 -25.27
N GLU A 406 39.09 0.19 -26.14
CA GLU A 406 38.91 1.56 -26.63
C GLU A 406 38.44 2.55 -25.56
N MET A 407 37.91 2.06 -24.44
CA MET A 407 37.62 2.86 -23.26
C MET A 407 38.86 2.98 -22.36
N LEU A 408 39.54 1.86 -22.09
CA LEU A 408 40.60 1.77 -21.09
C LEU A 408 41.95 2.34 -21.57
N LEU A 409 42.36 2.01 -22.80
CA LEU A 409 43.69 2.39 -23.32
C LEU A 409 43.85 3.90 -23.50
N PRO A 410 42.82 4.67 -23.94
CA PRO A 410 42.90 6.13 -23.95
C PRO A 410 43.03 6.76 -22.56
N MET A 411 42.57 6.08 -21.49
CA MET A 411 42.78 6.57 -20.11
C MET A 411 44.25 6.49 -19.70
N GLY A 412 45.04 5.64 -20.34
CA GLY A 412 46.44 5.38 -20.03
C GLY A 412 46.66 4.09 -19.23
N LEU A 413 45.66 3.21 -19.14
CA LEU A 413 45.85 1.87 -18.57
C LEU A 413 46.76 1.04 -19.50
N PRO A 414 47.64 0.20 -18.93
CA PRO A 414 48.53 -0.63 -19.73
C PRO A 414 47.75 -1.75 -20.45
N GLU A 415 48.24 -2.20 -21.61
CA GLU A 415 47.52 -3.15 -22.48
C GLU A 415 47.30 -4.53 -21.87
N ASN A 416 48.10 -4.90 -20.87
CA ASN A 416 47.97 -6.15 -20.13
C ASN A 416 46.93 -6.09 -18.98
N VAL A 417 46.25 -4.96 -18.81
CA VAL A 417 45.21 -4.79 -17.78
C VAL A 417 43.83 -4.82 -18.43
N SER A 418 42.99 -5.71 -17.92
CA SER A 418 41.56 -5.77 -18.21
C SER A 418 40.76 -5.40 -16.96
N VAL A 419 39.56 -4.89 -17.17
CA VAL A 419 38.64 -4.52 -16.09
C VAL A 419 37.30 -5.17 -16.37
N ILE A 420 36.78 -5.88 -15.36
CA ILE A 420 35.43 -6.45 -15.37
C ILE A 420 34.52 -5.54 -14.55
N ALA A 421 33.22 -5.62 -14.82
CA ALA A 421 32.22 -4.72 -14.28
C ALA A 421 30.86 -5.41 -14.13
N TRP A 422 30.14 -5.15 -13.05
CA TRP A 422 28.73 -5.53 -12.93
C TRP A 422 27.91 -4.54 -12.11
N GLY A 423 26.61 -4.49 -12.38
CA GLY A 423 25.66 -3.61 -11.71
C GLY A 423 24.28 -4.26 -11.57
N LEU A 424 23.53 -3.80 -10.58
CA LEU A 424 22.16 -4.20 -10.31
C LEU A 424 21.36 -2.97 -9.84
N SER A 425 20.06 -3.11 -9.60
CA SER A 425 19.25 -2.04 -8.97
C SER A 425 19.11 -2.32 -7.48
N LEU A 426 19.05 -1.29 -6.62
CA LEU A 426 18.88 -1.52 -5.18
C LEU A 426 17.40 -1.76 -4.82
N GLU A 427 16.48 -1.16 -5.58
CA GLU A 427 15.06 -1.23 -5.32
C GLU A 427 14.50 -2.62 -5.62
N ARG A 428 14.94 -3.29 -6.69
CA ARG A 428 14.40 -4.62 -7.06
C ARG A 428 14.65 -5.68 -5.98
N PRO A 429 15.89 -5.89 -5.47
CA PRO A 429 16.12 -6.77 -4.33
C PRO A 429 15.36 -6.34 -3.08
N THR A 430 15.23 -5.02 -2.83
CA THR A 430 14.48 -4.50 -1.68
C THR A 430 13.00 -4.84 -1.79
N MET A 431 12.39 -4.62 -2.95
CA MET A 431 10.99 -4.92 -3.23
C MET A 431 10.70 -6.41 -3.09
N ILE A 432 11.56 -7.27 -3.66
CA ILE A 432 11.41 -8.72 -3.54
C ILE A 432 11.56 -9.17 -2.07
N LYS A 433 12.53 -8.60 -1.35
CA LYS A 433 12.82 -8.98 0.05
C LYS A 433 11.72 -8.58 1.02
N TYR A 434 11.15 -7.39 0.86
CA TYR A 434 10.08 -6.89 1.74
C TYR A 434 8.67 -7.14 1.19
N GLY A 435 8.53 -7.83 0.04
CA GLY A 435 7.23 -8.13 -0.57
C GLY A 435 6.48 -6.89 -1.08
N ILE A 436 7.20 -5.86 -1.52
CA ILE A 436 6.63 -4.59 -1.98
C ILE A 436 6.39 -4.66 -3.49
N ASN A 437 5.14 -4.47 -3.92
CA ASN A 437 4.76 -4.54 -5.33
C ASN A 437 4.98 -3.21 -6.08
N ASN A 438 4.95 -2.08 -5.37
CA ASN A 438 5.02 -0.74 -5.98
C ASN A 438 6.20 0.06 -5.43
N ILE A 439 7.10 0.49 -6.32
CA ILE A 439 8.28 1.28 -5.95
C ILE A 439 7.92 2.63 -5.28
N ARG A 440 6.76 3.21 -5.58
CA ARG A 440 6.31 4.49 -4.99
C ARG A 440 5.98 4.39 -3.51
N GLU A 441 5.69 3.19 -3.02
CA GLU A 441 5.50 2.91 -1.60
C GLU A 441 6.84 2.81 -0.88
N LEU A 442 7.91 2.52 -1.62
CA LEU A 442 9.27 2.41 -1.10
C LEU A 442 10.08 3.70 -1.23
N VAL A 443 9.88 4.50 -2.28
CA VAL A 443 10.73 5.67 -2.58
C VAL A 443 9.89 6.92 -2.81
N GLY A 444 10.26 8.01 -2.13
CA GLY A 444 9.69 9.35 -2.31
C GLY A 444 8.89 9.84 -1.12
N HIS A 445 8.33 11.04 -1.23
CA HIS A 445 7.55 11.69 -0.16
C HIS A 445 6.21 11.01 0.14
N LYS A 446 5.74 10.11 -0.75
CA LYS A 446 4.52 9.32 -0.57
C LYS A 446 4.75 7.97 0.12
N VAL A 447 5.94 7.76 0.68
CA VAL A 447 6.28 6.55 1.43
C VAL A 447 5.31 6.35 2.59
N ASN A 448 4.87 5.11 2.79
CA ASN A 448 4.05 4.77 3.94
C ASN A 448 4.96 4.65 5.18
N LEU A 449 4.85 5.60 6.12
CA LEU A 449 5.66 5.58 7.34
C LEU A 449 5.37 4.38 8.23
N GLN A 450 4.15 3.85 8.23
CA GLN A 450 3.82 2.65 9.00
C GLN A 450 4.63 1.44 8.51
N MET A 451 4.80 1.31 7.19
CA MET A 451 5.67 0.29 6.60
C MET A 451 7.14 0.47 7.04
N VAL A 452 7.61 1.71 7.19
CA VAL A 452 8.98 1.98 7.70
C VAL A 452 9.10 1.54 9.16
N TYR A 453 8.09 1.80 9.98
CA TYR A 453 8.05 1.41 11.40
C TYR A 453 8.05 -0.10 11.58
N ASP A 454 7.22 -0.80 10.82
CA ASP A 454 7.05 -2.25 10.89
C ASP A 454 8.15 -3.02 10.15
N SER A 455 9.00 -2.32 9.40
CA SER A 455 10.01 -2.98 8.57
C SER A 455 11.01 -3.78 9.42
N PRO A 456 11.15 -5.10 9.19
CA PRO A 456 12.04 -5.92 9.98
C PRO A 456 13.52 -5.61 9.72
N LEU A 457 14.40 -6.28 10.45
CA LEU A 457 15.83 -6.19 10.21
C LEU A 457 16.18 -6.77 8.84
N CYS A 458 17.03 -6.08 8.09
CA CYS A 458 17.51 -6.55 6.80
C CYS A 458 18.65 -7.57 7.00
N ARG A 459 18.39 -8.87 6.78
CA ARG A 459 19.43 -9.92 6.68
C ARG A 459 19.35 -10.66 5.34
N LEU A 460 20.42 -10.63 4.54
CA LEU A 460 20.55 -11.30 3.23
C LEU A 460 21.24 -12.66 3.37
N ASP A 461 21.44 -13.14 4.61
CA ASP A 461 22.18 -14.36 4.89
C ASP A 461 21.52 -15.57 4.20
N ALA A 462 22.30 -16.30 3.41
CA ALA A 462 21.84 -17.42 2.59
C ALA A 462 21.35 -18.64 3.40
N GLU A 463 21.74 -18.75 4.68
CA GLU A 463 21.51 -19.95 5.50
C GLU A 463 20.19 -19.96 6.26
N ARG A 464 19.50 -18.81 6.37
CA ARG A 464 18.20 -18.71 7.05
C ARG A 464 17.30 -17.76 6.29
N GLY A 465 16.64 -18.29 5.25
CA GLY A 465 15.46 -17.61 4.71
C GLY A 465 14.48 -17.27 5.84
N PRO A 466 13.72 -16.16 5.74
CA PRO A 466 12.71 -15.85 6.75
C PRO A 466 11.79 -17.08 6.89
N PRO A 467 11.43 -17.51 8.12
CA PRO A 467 10.50 -18.60 8.28
C PRO A 467 9.22 -18.23 7.52
N SER A 468 8.94 -18.95 6.43
CA SER A 468 7.70 -18.78 5.71
C SER A 468 6.56 -19.13 6.66
N LEU A 469 5.48 -18.35 6.64
CA LEU A 469 4.24 -18.68 7.36
C LEU A 469 3.57 -19.97 6.83
N LEU A 470 4.15 -20.58 5.79
CA LEU A 470 3.85 -21.93 5.31
C LEU A 470 4.83 -22.89 5.99
N GLY A 471 4.27 -23.81 6.77
CA GLY A 471 4.93 -24.58 7.81
C GLY A 471 6.18 -25.34 7.42
N GLU A 472 6.93 -25.69 8.45
CA GLU A 472 8.06 -26.61 8.41
C GLU A 472 7.64 -27.93 7.72
N GLY A 473 8.08 -28.09 6.48
CA GLY A 473 7.93 -29.31 5.71
C GLY A 473 9.19 -29.57 4.91
N ASN A 474 10.01 -30.50 5.42
CA ASN A 474 11.18 -31.12 4.79
C ASN A 474 12.29 -30.20 4.26
N ARG A 475 13.29 -29.96 5.12
CA ARG A 475 14.66 -29.64 4.68
C ARG A 475 15.40 -30.94 4.38
N THR A 476 15.59 -31.28 3.11
CA THR A 476 16.69 -32.16 2.71
C THR A 476 17.94 -31.32 2.43
N PRO A 477 19.14 -31.75 2.88
CA PRO A 477 20.37 -31.03 2.62
C PRO A 477 20.76 -31.23 1.14
N TYR A 478 20.94 -30.13 0.40
CA TYR A 478 21.45 -30.20 -0.96
C TYR A 478 22.97 -30.42 -0.96
N PRO A 479 23.50 -31.38 -1.73
CA PRO A 479 24.94 -31.62 -1.80
C PRO A 479 25.61 -30.54 -2.66
N CYS A 480 26.74 -30.06 -2.15
CA CYS A 480 27.66 -29.19 -2.86
C CYS A 480 28.35 -29.95 -4.01
N GLY A 481 28.35 -29.33 -5.20
CA GLY A 481 29.29 -29.62 -6.29
C GLY A 481 28.84 -30.64 -7.35
N ARG A 482 28.70 -30.17 -8.60
CA ARG A 482 29.29 -30.77 -9.82
C ARG A 482 28.94 -29.96 -11.08
N GLY A 483 29.98 -29.68 -11.86
CA GLY A 483 29.99 -29.85 -13.32
C GLY A 483 29.18 -28.88 -14.17
N ILE A 484 29.89 -27.97 -14.83
CA ILE A 484 29.44 -27.26 -16.03
C ILE A 484 29.09 -28.32 -17.09
N GLY A 485 27.83 -28.34 -17.53
CA GLY A 485 27.34 -29.16 -18.63
C GLY A 485 26.87 -28.27 -19.77
N GLU A 486 27.51 -28.42 -20.92
CA GLU A 486 27.15 -27.80 -22.20
C GLU A 486 25.72 -28.20 -22.60
N GLY A 487 24.90 -27.21 -22.97
CA GLY A 487 23.54 -27.44 -23.44
C GLY A 487 23.12 -26.34 -24.41
N GLU A 488 23.12 -26.67 -25.70
CA GLU A 488 22.56 -25.86 -26.78
C GLU A 488 21.10 -25.48 -26.49
N ALA A 489 20.73 -24.20 -26.66
CA ALA A 489 19.35 -23.75 -26.51
C ALA A 489 18.87 -22.96 -27.73
N LYS A 490 17.82 -23.52 -28.37
CA LYS A 490 17.07 -22.96 -29.50
C LYS A 490 16.27 -21.71 -29.09
N ALA A 491 16.21 -20.74 -30.00
CA ALA A 491 15.48 -19.48 -29.85
C ALA A 491 13.95 -19.67 -29.96
N GLY A 492 13.20 -19.09 -29.02
CA GLY A 492 11.75 -18.92 -29.08
C GLY A 492 11.39 -17.45 -28.81
N VAL A 493 10.65 -16.85 -29.75
CA VAL A 493 10.26 -15.43 -29.77
C VAL A 493 9.05 -15.19 -28.85
N GLY A 494 9.11 -14.17 -28.00
CA GLY A 494 7.99 -13.69 -27.17
C GLY A 494 8.02 -12.17 -26.96
N ALA A 495 6.87 -11.53 -27.18
CA ALA A 495 6.60 -10.09 -27.30
C ALA A 495 6.77 -9.28 -25.98
N PRO A 496 6.76 -7.92 -26.03
CA PRO A 496 7.37 -7.07 -25.00
C PRO A 496 6.43 -6.73 -23.84
N GLY A 497 6.94 -6.83 -22.61
CA GLY A 497 6.32 -6.31 -21.39
C GLY A 497 6.96 -4.96 -21.00
N ALA A 498 6.12 -4.00 -20.60
CA ALA A 498 6.50 -2.64 -20.24
C ALA A 498 7.48 -2.58 -19.04
N SER A 499 8.54 -1.79 -19.17
CA SER A 499 9.54 -1.51 -18.12
C SER A 499 9.10 -0.33 -17.23
N ILE A 500 9.21 -0.51 -15.92
CA ILE A 500 8.95 0.52 -14.89
C ILE A 500 10.25 1.34 -14.67
N PRO A 501 10.19 2.68 -14.53
CA PRO A 501 11.36 3.50 -14.29
C PRO A 501 11.98 3.23 -12.91
N THR A 502 13.30 2.94 -12.87
CA THR A 502 14.12 2.74 -11.66
C THR A 502 15.03 3.95 -11.46
N ASN A 503 15.28 4.37 -10.21
CA ASN A 503 16.06 5.59 -9.89
C ASN A 503 17.36 5.29 -9.11
N TRP A 504 17.70 4.01 -8.91
CA TRP A 504 18.94 3.60 -8.23
C TRP A 504 19.55 2.35 -8.87
N GLU A 505 20.65 2.53 -9.60
CA GLU A 505 21.54 1.43 -9.98
C GLU A 505 22.81 1.46 -9.12
N PRO A 506 23.05 0.50 -8.21
CA PRO A 506 24.41 0.12 -7.87
C PRO A 506 25.10 -0.39 -9.13
N ALA A 507 25.91 0.48 -9.76
CA ALA A 507 26.85 0.06 -10.77
C ALA A 507 28.26 -0.03 -10.19
N LEU A 508 28.86 -1.13 -10.62
CA LEU A 508 30.25 -1.35 -10.89
C LEU A 508 31.15 -1.78 -9.74
N LEU A 509 31.49 -3.06 -9.82
CA LEU A 509 32.69 -3.65 -9.26
C LEU A 509 33.82 -3.60 -10.28
N ILE A 510 34.90 -2.89 -9.96
CA ILE A 510 36.20 -2.96 -10.69
C ILE A 510 37.03 -4.09 -10.11
#